data_AF-A0A358STV5-F1
#
_entry.id   AF-A0A358STV5-F1
#
_cell.length_a   1.000
_cell.length_b   1.000
_cell.length_c   1.000
_cell.angle_alpha   90.00
_cell.angle_beta   90.00
_cell.angle_gamma   90.00
#
_symmetry.space_group_name_H-M   'P 1'
#
loop_
_entity.id
_entity.type
_entity.pdbx_description
1 polymer ?
#
loop_
_entity_poly.entity_id
_entity_poly.type
_entity_poly.pdbx_seq_one_letter_code
_entity_poly.pdbx_strand_id
1 'polypeptide(L)'
;LSAGYAAQRRGLVTEFASGDLIPGSPGGRAGRLPGYALAGFGSIDGLAAGAGEPGAVAALQDRLPPPELGPSDTCHLDVADRFGNIVAATPSGGWLQSSPVIPGLGFCLGSRAQMFTLTPGFASTLAPGRRPRTTLSPSLALRDGEPYLAFGTPGGDQQDQWTLAFFLNHAVFGMNLQEAIDAPAFHTDHFPSSFWPRGSRPRSLAAESRVGEETIAELRRRGHEVETRLPWSLGRVSAVARRGGFLYAAANPRGMQGYAVGR
;
A
#
# COMPACT_ATOMS: atom_id res chain seq x y z
N LEU A 1 -13.12 -14.95 1.06
CA LEU A 1 -14.51 -14.53 0.72
C LEU A 1 -15.12 -15.59 -0.18
N SER A 2 -16.45 -15.78 -0.18
CA SER A 2 -17.06 -16.72 -1.12
C SER A 2 -17.02 -16.17 -2.56
N ALA A 3 -16.96 -17.06 -3.55
CA ALA A 3 -17.01 -16.68 -4.96
C ALA A 3 -18.29 -15.89 -5.29
N GLY A 4 -19.44 -16.30 -4.73
CA GLY A 4 -20.71 -15.58 -4.90
C GLY A 4 -20.68 -14.14 -4.37
N TYR A 5 -20.09 -13.91 -3.19
CA TYR A 5 -19.96 -12.56 -2.65
C TYR A 5 -19.02 -11.70 -3.50
N ALA A 6 -17.91 -12.27 -4.00
CA ALA A 6 -17.02 -11.56 -4.91
C ALA A 6 -17.72 -11.19 -6.24
N ALA A 7 -18.53 -12.10 -6.80
CA ALA A 7 -19.33 -11.83 -8.00
C ALA A 7 -20.35 -10.71 -7.78
N GLN A 8 -21.01 -10.66 -6.62
CA GLN A 8 -21.89 -9.56 -6.24
C GLN A 8 -21.15 -8.22 -6.19
N ARG A 9 -19.99 -8.17 -5.53
CA ARG A 9 -19.18 -6.94 -5.43
C ARG A 9 -18.63 -6.49 -6.78
N ARG A 10 -18.29 -7.43 -7.67
CA ARG A 10 -17.88 -7.12 -9.05
C ARG A 10 -18.98 -6.37 -9.82
N GLY A 11 -20.25 -6.67 -9.55
CA GLY A 11 -21.39 -5.96 -10.16
C GLY A 11 -21.48 -4.47 -9.78
N LEU A 12 -20.72 -4.00 -8.79
CA LEU A 12 -20.64 -2.59 -8.43
C LEU A 12 -19.66 -1.80 -9.33
N VAL A 13 -18.85 -2.48 -10.14
CA VAL A 13 -17.97 -1.84 -11.10
C VAL A 13 -18.79 -1.48 -12.35
N THR A 14 -18.99 -0.18 -12.57
CA THR A 14 -19.74 0.36 -13.72
C THR A 14 -18.81 1.08 -14.69
N GLU A 15 -19.36 1.72 -15.72
CA GLU A 15 -18.56 2.53 -16.65
C GLU A 15 -17.95 3.78 -15.97
N PHE A 16 -18.56 4.29 -14.89
CA PHE A 16 -18.17 5.54 -14.25
C PHE A 16 -17.69 5.34 -12.80
N ALA A 17 -16.75 6.18 -12.38
CA ALA A 17 -16.22 6.19 -11.03
C ALA A 17 -17.32 6.59 -10.03
N SER A 18 -17.58 5.72 -9.05
CA SER A 18 -18.48 6.02 -7.94
C SER A 18 -17.82 6.99 -6.95
N GLY A 19 -18.63 7.90 -6.40
CA GLY A 19 -18.28 8.73 -5.26
C GLY A 19 -18.58 8.08 -3.91
N ASP A 20 -19.21 6.90 -3.89
CA ASP A 20 -19.82 6.34 -2.70
C ASP A 20 -18.89 5.39 -1.94
N LEU A 21 -18.82 5.57 -0.62
CA LEU A 21 -18.17 4.60 0.25
C LEU A 21 -19.12 3.45 0.60
N ILE A 22 -19.06 2.36 -0.17
CA ILE A 22 -19.99 1.22 -0.01
C ILE A 22 -19.36 0.12 0.87
N PRO A 23 -19.73 0.00 2.17
CA PRO A 23 -19.20 -1.03 3.04
C PRO A 23 -19.55 -2.45 2.55
N GLY A 24 -18.70 -3.41 2.88
CA GLY A 24 -18.95 -4.82 2.59
C GLY A 24 -19.91 -5.48 3.59
N SER A 25 -20.57 -6.55 3.15
CA SER A 25 -21.50 -7.39 3.94
C SER A 25 -21.13 -8.89 3.91
N PRO A 26 -19.85 -9.27 4.12
CA PRO A 26 -19.42 -10.65 3.95
C PRO A 26 -20.13 -11.58 4.93
N GLY A 27 -20.74 -12.66 4.41
CA GLY A 27 -21.52 -13.62 5.19
C GLY A 27 -22.86 -13.08 5.68
N GLY A 28 -23.46 -12.11 4.98
CA GLY A 28 -24.77 -11.54 5.32
C GLY A 28 -24.75 -10.52 6.45
N ARG A 29 -23.56 -10.13 6.94
CA ARG A 29 -23.41 -9.11 7.99
C ARG A 29 -23.82 -7.74 7.49
N ALA A 30 -24.44 -6.93 8.34
CA ALA A 30 -24.71 -5.53 8.02
C ALA A 30 -23.40 -4.76 7.80
N GLY A 31 -23.30 -4.05 6.67
CA GLY A 31 -22.17 -3.17 6.39
C GLY A 31 -22.16 -2.00 7.38
N ARG A 32 -21.03 -1.82 8.07
CA ARG A 32 -20.87 -0.75 9.07
C ARG A 32 -19.56 -0.03 8.81
N LEU A 33 -19.58 1.30 8.97
CA LEU A 33 -18.40 2.16 8.90
C LEU A 33 -18.23 2.86 10.26
N PRO A 34 -16.99 2.97 10.77
CA PRO A 34 -16.73 3.73 12.00
C PRO A 34 -16.94 5.23 11.76
N GLY A 35 -17.22 6.00 12.82
CA GLY A 35 -17.55 7.42 12.69
C GLY A 35 -16.50 8.25 11.95
N TYR A 36 -15.21 7.97 12.19
CA TYR A 36 -14.12 8.66 11.49
C TYR A 36 -14.13 8.43 9.97
N ALA A 37 -14.60 7.26 9.52
CA ALA A 37 -14.66 6.93 8.10
C ALA A 37 -15.72 7.73 7.36
N LEU A 38 -16.77 8.18 8.06
CA LEU A 38 -17.81 9.04 7.50
C LEU A 38 -17.42 10.51 7.62
N ALA A 39 -16.91 10.92 8.79
CA ALA A 39 -16.50 12.31 9.04
C ALA A 39 -15.31 12.73 8.17
N GLY A 40 -14.37 11.82 7.90
CA GLY A 40 -13.21 12.07 7.05
C GLY A 40 -13.45 11.82 5.56
N PHE A 41 -14.64 11.36 5.15
CA PHE A 41 -14.88 11.01 3.76
C PHE A 41 -14.96 12.27 2.89
N GLY A 42 -13.99 12.46 2.00
CA GLY A 42 -13.87 13.68 1.20
C GLY A 42 -13.03 14.77 1.86
N SER A 43 -12.55 14.56 3.09
CA SER A 43 -11.56 15.45 3.70
C SER A 43 -10.16 15.11 3.22
N ILE A 44 -9.43 16.13 2.77
CA ILE A 44 -8.01 16.04 2.39
C ILE A 44 -7.07 16.30 3.57
N ASP A 45 -7.58 16.69 4.74
CA ASP A 45 -6.76 16.97 5.91
C ASP A 45 -5.93 15.72 6.23
N GLY A 46 -4.61 15.84 6.10
CA GLY A 46 -3.62 14.82 6.44
C GLY A 46 -3.46 13.62 5.48
N LEU A 47 -3.93 13.69 4.24
CA LEU A 47 -3.63 12.74 3.15
C LEU A 47 -2.22 12.91 2.55
N ALA A 48 -1.24 13.34 3.33
CA ALA A 48 0.12 13.52 2.84
C ALA A 48 0.66 12.19 2.30
N ALA A 49 0.72 12.08 0.97
CA ALA A 49 1.11 10.88 0.25
C ALA A 49 2.39 10.29 0.84
N GLY A 50 2.30 9.08 1.42
CA GLY A 50 3.45 8.35 1.95
C GLY A 50 4.14 8.98 3.16
N ALA A 51 3.62 10.06 3.75
CA ALA A 51 4.15 10.59 5.00
C ALA A 51 3.35 10.00 6.17
N GLY A 52 3.99 9.09 6.90
CA GLY A 52 3.48 8.63 8.19
C GLY A 52 3.31 9.81 9.15
N GLU A 53 2.08 10.31 9.23
CA GLU A 53 1.43 11.00 10.36
C GLU A 53 1.81 12.47 10.68
N PRO A 54 0.79 13.35 10.77
CA PRO A 54 0.90 14.66 11.38
C PRO A 54 0.68 14.60 12.90
N GLY A 55 1.74 14.91 13.66
CA GLY A 55 1.67 15.13 15.11
C GLY A 55 2.87 15.90 15.66
N ALA A 56 4.05 15.71 15.07
CA ALA A 56 5.22 16.57 15.29
C ALA A 56 5.60 17.36 14.03
N VAL A 57 5.29 16.84 12.83
CA VAL A 57 5.74 17.44 11.58
C VAL A 57 4.95 18.70 11.21
N ALA A 58 3.64 18.77 11.48
CA ALA A 58 2.85 19.96 11.17
C ALA A 58 3.20 21.19 12.03
N ALA A 59 3.55 20.99 13.31
CA ALA A 59 3.99 22.08 14.19
C ALA A 59 5.46 22.51 13.96
N LEU A 60 6.26 21.66 13.28
CA LEU A 60 7.66 21.91 12.97
C LEU A 60 7.89 22.31 11.50
N GLN A 61 6.93 22.08 10.60
CA GLN A 61 7.02 22.42 9.17
C GLN A 61 7.15 23.92 8.91
N ASP A 62 6.61 24.77 9.78
CA ASP A 62 6.79 26.23 9.68
C ASP A 62 8.15 26.72 10.21
N ARG A 63 8.97 25.84 10.82
CA ARG A 63 10.20 26.23 11.54
C ARG A 63 11.46 25.45 11.17
N LEU A 64 11.35 24.39 10.37
CA LEU A 64 12.49 23.57 9.95
C LEU A 64 12.48 23.39 8.43
N PRO A 65 13.64 23.39 7.76
CA PRO A 65 13.72 23.00 6.36
C PRO A 65 13.12 21.59 6.18
N PRO A 66 12.55 21.28 5.00
CA PRO A 66 12.06 19.94 4.72
C PRO A 66 13.15 18.92 5.02
N PRO A 67 12.82 17.79 5.68
CA PRO A 67 13.85 16.83 6.06
C PRO A 67 14.61 16.37 4.81
N GLU A 68 15.94 16.45 4.86
CA GLU A 68 16.83 15.95 3.78
C GLU A 68 16.64 14.45 3.52
N LEU A 69 16.17 13.73 4.54
CA LEU A 69 15.73 12.36 4.48
C LEU A 69 14.24 12.39 4.09
N GLY A 70 13.91 11.92 2.88
CA GLY A 70 12.53 11.88 2.37
C GLY A 70 11.53 11.19 3.33
N PRO A 71 10.22 11.20 3.00
CA PRO A 71 9.19 10.64 3.86
C PRO A 71 9.56 9.23 4.36
N SER A 72 9.56 9.05 5.68
CA SER A 72 9.91 7.77 6.30
C SER A 72 8.82 6.74 6.00
N ASP A 73 9.19 5.70 5.27
CA ASP A 73 8.30 4.60 4.94
C ASP A 73 8.80 3.29 5.56
N THR A 74 7.92 2.31 5.49
CA THR A 74 8.16 0.89 5.65
C THR A 74 9.35 0.40 4.79
N CYS A 75 9.96 -0.72 5.15
CA CYS A 75 10.92 -1.42 4.29
C CYS A 75 10.31 -2.73 3.79
N HIS A 76 10.89 -3.30 2.74
CA HIS A 76 10.57 -4.64 2.27
C HIS A 76 11.84 -5.39 1.85
N LEU A 77 11.85 -6.70 2.01
CA LEU A 77 12.94 -7.57 1.56
C LEU A 77 12.42 -8.96 1.19
N ASP A 78 13.06 -9.54 0.19
CA ASP A 78 12.77 -10.86 -0.33
C ASP A 78 14.06 -11.68 -0.44
N VAL A 79 14.01 -12.96 -0.09
CA VAL A 79 15.16 -13.87 -0.18
C VAL A 79 14.71 -15.21 -0.72
N ALA A 80 15.46 -15.76 -1.69
CA ALA A 80 15.37 -17.15 -2.10
C ALA A 80 16.76 -17.78 -2.07
N ASP A 81 16.86 -19.03 -1.62
CA ASP A 81 18.16 -19.72 -1.50
C ASP A 81 18.26 -21.01 -2.33
N ARG A 82 19.48 -21.57 -2.35
CA ARG A 82 19.81 -22.81 -3.07
C ARG A 82 19.13 -24.06 -2.52
N PHE A 83 18.59 -24.01 -1.31
CA PHE A 83 17.90 -25.12 -0.65
C PHE A 83 16.40 -25.09 -0.90
N GLY A 84 15.89 -24.04 -1.56
CA GLY A 84 14.49 -23.86 -1.87
C GLY A 84 13.71 -23.08 -0.82
N ASN A 85 14.39 -22.48 0.17
CA ASN A 85 13.72 -21.56 1.08
C ASN A 85 13.39 -20.26 0.35
N ILE A 86 12.23 -19.69 0.67
CA ILE A 86 11.78 -18.42 0.13
C ILE A 86 11.12 -17.59 1.24
N VAL A 87 11.47 -16.31 1.33
CA VAL A 87 11.05 -15.39 2.39
C VAL A 87 10.62 -14.07 1.76
N ALA A 88 9.50 -13.53 2.24
CA ALA A 88 9.06 -12.16 2.01
C ALA A 88 8.79 -11.49 3.36
N ALA A 89 9.31 -10.29 3.59
CA ALA A 89 9.11 -9.57 4.84
C ALA A 89 8.98 -8.06 4.64
N THR A 90 7.99 -7.46 5.30
CA THR A 90 7.70 -6.02 5.24
C THR A 90 7.86 -5.38 6.64
N PRO A 91 9.10 -5.22 7.16
CA PRO A 91 9.33 -4.64 8.49
C PRO A 91 9.09 -3.11 8.50
N SER A 92 8.57 -2.58 9.61
CA SER A 92 8.21 -1.16 9.71
C SER A 92 7.93 -0.71 11.14
N GLY A 93 8.00 0.60 11.37
CA GLY A 93 7.75 1.26 12.65
C GLY A 93 9.05 1.61 13.39
N GLY A 94 8.93 2.42 14.44
CA GLY A 94 10.09 2.90 15.20
C GLY A 94 10.91 3.95 14.47
N TRP A 95 10.31 4.66 13.50
CA TRP A 95 10.98 5.71 12.74
C TRP A 95 11.16 6.98 13.58
N LEU A 96 12.20 7.75 13.25
CA LEU A 96 12.66 8.92 14.03
C LEU A 96 11.58 9.98 14.25
N GLN A 97 10.66 10.13 13.30
CA GLN A 97 9.60 11.12 13.31
C GLN A 97 8.37 10.73 14.16
N SER A 98 8.24 9.45 14.58
CA SER A 98 7.02 8.95 15.25
C SER A 98 7.01 9.13 16.77
N SER A 99 8.17 9.00 17.40
CA SER A 99 8.31 9.02 18.86
C SER A 99 9.67 9.60 19.24
N PRO A 100 9.84 10.12 20.46
CA PRO A 100 11.16 10.45 21.00
C PRO A 100 12.09 9.23 20.98
N VAL A 101 13.38 9.48 20.76
CA VAL A 101 14.44 8.47 20.90
C VAL A 101 14.49 8.00 22.35
N ILE A 102 14.55 6.69 22.57
CA ILE A 102 14.72 6.13 23.92
C ILE A 102 16.17 6.38 24.37
N PRO A 103 16.38 7.11 25.49
CA PRO A 103 17.74 7.39 25.98
C PRO A 103 18.52 6.11 26.23
N GLY A 104 19.77 6.06 25.75
CA GLY A 104 20.65 4.91 25.89
C GLY A 104 20.45 3.78 24.87
N LEU A 105 19.35 3.76 24.09
CA LEU A 105 19.08 2.72 23.08
C LEU A 105 19.24 3.21 21.63
N GLY A 106 19.00 4.49 21.37
CA GLY A 106 19.23 5.10 20.05
C GLY A 106 18.14 4.86 19.00
N PHE A 107 17.00 4.27 19.37
CA PHE A 107 15.84 4.09 18.48
C PHE A 107 14.53 4.56 19.12
N CYS A 108 13.50 4.75 18.29
CA CYS A 108 12.19 5.25 18.69
C CYS A 108 11.18 4.10 18.88
N LEU A 109 10.14 4.33 19.69
CA LEU A 109 8.97 3.45 19.74
C LEU A 109 8.13 3.59 18.47
N GLY A 110 7.35 2.55 18.13
CA GLY A 110 6.44 2.57 16.99
C GLY A 110 5.09 3.24 17.28
N SER A 111 4.44 3.73 16.24
CA SER A 111 3.14 4.41 16.28
C SER A 111 1.96 3.57 15.77
N ARG A 112 2.14 2.26 15.53
CA ARG A 112 1.16 1.42 14.81
C ARG A 112 -0.24 1.40 15.47
N ALA A 113 -0.33 1.63 16.77
CA ALA A 113 -1.60 1.71 17.50
C ALA A 113 -2.56 2.76 16.94
N GLN A 114 -2.08 3.77 16.21
CA GLN A 114 -2.93 4.75 15.52
C GLN A 114 -3.94 4.13 14.56
N MET A 115 -3.67 2.91 14.05
CA MET A 115 -4.54 2.21 13.10
C MET A 115 -5.79 1.62 13.76
N PHE A 116 -5.85 1.54 15.09
CA PHE A 116 -7.08 1.19 15.81
C PHE A 116 -8.19 2.22 15.56
N THR A 117 -9.43 1.79 15.79
CA THR A 117 -10.56 2.69 16.02
C THR A 117 -10.86 2.79 17.50
N LEU A 118 -11.27 3.99 17.93
CA LEU A 118 -11.83 4.20 19.27
C LEU A 118 -13.35 3.99 19.29
N THR A 119 -13.99 3.73 18.14
CA THR A 119 -15.41 3.38 18.07
C THR A 119 -15.63 1.93 18.53
N PRO A 120 -16.42 1.68 19.58
CA PRO A 120 -16.68 0.32 20.06
C PRO A 120 -17.37 -0.58 19.04
N GLY A 121 -17.13 -1.88 19.15
CA GLY A 121 -17.85 -2.91 18.38
C GLY A 121 -17.37 -3.14 16.94
N PHE A 122 -16.22 -2.59 16.56
CA PHE A 122 -15.51 -2.91 15.31
C PHE A 122 -14.39 -3.92 15.54
N ALA A 123 -14.04 -4.69 14.51
CA ALA A 123 -12.93 -5.66 14.58
C ALA A 123 -11.59 -4.98 14.94
N SER A 124 -11.39 -3.74 14.48
CA SER A 124 -10.22 -2.91 14.76
C SER A 124 -10.38 -2.00 15.99
N THR A 125 -11.34 -2.27 16.89
CA THR A 125 -11.47 -1.48 18.14
C THR A 125 -10.23 -1.68 19.01
N LEU A 126 -9.68 -0.59 19.56
CA LEU A 126 -8.60 -0.64 20.54
C LEU A 126 -9.01 -1.49 21.74
N ALA A 127 -8.20 -2.50 22.08
CA ALA A 127 -8.36 -3.27 23.29
C ALA A 127 -7.01 -3.83 23.77
N PRO A 128 -6.81 -4.05 25.08
CA PRO A 128 -5.62 -4.68 25.63
C PRO A 128 -5.31 -6.03 24.97
N GLY A 129 -4.02 -6.30 24.73
CA GLY A 129 -3.55 -7.56 24.13
C GLY A 129 -3.89 -7.75 22.65
N ARG A 130 -4.60 -6.81 22.00
CA ARG A 130 -4.87 -6.86 20.56
C ARG A 130 -3.77 -6.19 19.77
N ARG A 131 -3.53 -6.69 18.56
CA ARG A 131 -2.72 -6.02 17.54
C ARG A 131 -3.63 -5.14 16.69
N PRO A 132 -3.18 -3.93 16.29
CA PRO A 132 -3.92 -3.14 15.32
C PRO A 132 -4.00 -3.88 13.98
N ARG A 133 -5.05 -3.61 13.19
CA ARG A 133 -5.00 -3.92 11.76
C ARG A 133 -3.81 -3.15 11.18
N THR A 134 -2.85 -3.85 10.59
CA THR A 134 -1.65 -3.25 10.03
C THR A 134 -1.71 -3.23 8.50
N THR A 135 -0.99 -2.30 7.88
CA THR A 135 -0.81 -2.26 6.42
C THR A 135 0.30 -3.19 5.93
N LEU A 136 1.14 -3.71 6.82
CA LEU A 136 2.30 -4.54 6.47
C LEU A 136 1.85 -5.87 5.86
N SER A 137 2.07 -6.04 4.55
CA SER A 137 1.53 -7.16 3.78
C SER A 137 2.58 -7.75 2.81
N PRO A 138 3.50 -8.61 3.29
CA PRO A 138 4.38 -9.38 2.40
C PRO A 138 3.58 -10.47 1.68
N SER A 139 3.98 -10.81 0.46
CA SER A 139 3.27 -11.78 -0.39
C SER A 139 4.14 -12.96 -0.78
N LEU A 140 3.54 -14.16 -0.74
CA LEU A 140 4.11 -15.39 -1.28
C LEU A 140 3.08 -16.05 -2.19
N ALA A 141 3.40 -16.18 -3.48
CA ALA A 141 2.57 -16.87 -4.45
C ALA A 141 3.12 -18.27 -4.75
N LEU A 142 2.19 -19.22 -4.82
CA LEU A 142 2.47 -20.60 -5.20
C LEU A 142 2.14 -20.82 -6.68
N ARG A 143 2.85 -21.74 -7.32
CA ARG A 143 2.52 -22.28 -8.64
C ARG A 143 2.49 -23.80 -8.52
N ASP A 144 1.35 -24.40 -8.89
CA ASP A 144 1.12 -25.85 -8.79
C ASP A 144 1.38 -26.42 -7.37
N GLY A 145 1.03 -25.63 -6.35
CA GLY A 145 1.22 -25.99 -4.94
C GLY A 145 2.62 -25.69 -4.38
N GLU A 146 3.58 -25.33 -5.22
CA GLU A 146 4.97 -25.08 -4.84
C GLU A 146 5.29 -23.59 -4.70
N PRO A 147 6.14 -23.17 -3.74
CA PRO A 147 6.57 -21.78 -3.61
C PRO A 147 7.27 -21.29 -4.87
N TYR A 148 6.74 -20.20 -5.45
CA TYR A 148 7.19 -19.68 -6.73
C TYR A 148 7.77 -18.27 -6.63
N LEU A 149 7.05 -17.35 -5.98
CA LEU A 149 7.33 -15.92 -6.03
C LEU A 149 7.10 -15.30 -4.64
N ALA A 150 8.13 -14.68 -4.07
CA ALA A 150 8.05 -13.82 -2.90
C ALA A 150 8.21 -12.37 -3.36
N PHE A 151 7.35 -11.49 -2.86
CA PHE A 151 7.33 -10.10 -3.27
C PHE A 151 6.58 -9.23 -2.26
N GLY A 152 6.79 -7.93 -2.40
CA GLY A 152 6.08 -6.94 -1.63
C GLY A 152 6.65 -5.55 -1.86
N THR A 153 6.11 -4.59 -1.12
CA THR A 153 6.49 -3.17 -1.23
C THR A 153 6.18 -2.48 0.09
N PRO A 154 6.94 -1.45 0.46
CA PRO A 154 6.45 -0.45 1.40
C PRO A 154 5.40 0.47 0.75
N GLY A 155 4.85 1.42 1.52
CA GLY A 155 3.84 2.36 1.02
C GLY A 155 2.45 2.20 1.63
N GLY A 156 2.38 1.95 2.95
CA GLY A 156 1.11 2.07 3.70
C GLY A 156 -0.12 1.42 3.05
N ASP A 157 -1.15 2.23 2.80
CA ASP A 157 -2.43 1.80 2.21
C ASP A 157 -2.34 1.42 0.72
N GLN A 158 -1.21 1.71 0.08
CA GLN A 158 -0.95 1.40 -1.31
C GLN A 158 -0.24 0.05 -1.49
N GLN A 159 0.24 -0.59 -0.42
CA GLN A 159 1.01 -1.85 -0.51
C GLN A 159 0.29 -2.92 -1.34
N ASP A 160 -0.92 -3.30 -0.93
CA ASP A 160 -1.70 -4.32 -1.62
C ASP A 160 -2.29 -3.86 -2.98
N GLN A 161 -2.24 -2.55 -3.28
CA GLN A 161 -2.64 -2.03 -4.59
C GLN A 161 -1.51 -2.22 -5.60
N TRP A 162 -0.29 -1.84 -5.24
CA TRP A 162 0.88 -1.96 -6.10
C TRP A 162 1.33 -3.41 -6.28
N THR A 163 1.27 -4.23 -5.22
CA THR A 163 1.59 -5.66 -5.34
C THR A 163 0.56 -6.41 -6.18
N LEU A 164 -0.73 -6.01 -6.13
CA LEU A 164 -1.74 -6.56 -7.03
C LEU A 164 -1.43 -6.23 -8.50
N ALA A 165 -1.14 -4.96 -8.81
CA ALA A 165 -0.78 -4.56 -10.17
C ALA A 165 0.47 -5.31 -10.68
N PHE A 166 1.53 -5.37 -9.88
CA PHE A 166 2.73 -6.14 -10.16
C PHE A 166 2.41 -7.63 -10.41
N PHE A 167 1.63 -8.26 -9.53
CA PHE A 167 1.29 -9.66 -9.64
C PHE A 167 0.50 -9.94 -10.93
N LEU A 168 -0.45 -9.08 -11.30
CA LEU A 168 -1.20 -9.23 -12.56
C LEU A 168 -0.31 -9.04 -13.79
N ASN A 169 0.58 -8.04 -13.79
CA ASN A 169 1.61 -7.85 -14.82
C ASN A 169 2.42 -9.11 -15.06
N HIS A 170 2.86 -9.76 -13.98
CA HIS A 170 3.66 -10.97 -14.08
C HIS A 170 2.83 -12.23 -14.41
N ALA A 171 1.75 -12.47 -13.66
CA ALA A 171 1.01 -13.73 -13.70
C ALA A 171 -0.03 -13.81 -14.83
N VAL A 172 -0.59 -12.66 -15.26
CA VAL A 172 -1.63 -12.58 -16.28
C VAL A 172 -1.07 -12.05 -17.60
N PHE A 173 -0.31 -10.96 -17.55
CA PHE A 173 0.23 -10.32 -18.76
C PHE A 173 1.60 -10.88 -19.20
N GLY A 174 2.16 -11.84 -18.47
CA GLY A 174 3.35 -12.59 -18.87
C GLY A 174 4.66 -11.81 -18.82
N MET A 175 4.67 -10.63 -18.17
CA MET A 175 5.87 -9.82 -18.01
C MET A 175 6.90 -10.53 -17.13
N ASN A 176 8.20 -10.34 -17.40
CA ASN A 176 9.23 -10.76 -16.46
C ASN A 176 9.17 -9.92 -15.16
N LEU A 177 9.93 -10.31 -14.12
CA LEU A 177 9.85 -9.63 -12.82
C LEU A 177 10.19 -8.13 -12.91
N GLN A 178 11.24 -7.77 -13.64
CA GLN A 178 11.66 -6.36 -13.75
C GLN A 178 10.69 -5.57 -14.62
N GLU A 179 10.22 -6.11 -15.74
CA GLU A 179 9.18 -5.48 -16.56
C GLU A 179 7.90 -5.21 -15.76
N ALA A 180 7.46 -6.18 -14.94
CA ALA A 180 6.27 -6.03 -14.10
C ALA A 180 6.43 -4.94 -13.04
N ILE A 181 7.64 -4.78 -12.49
CA ILE A 181 7.99 -3.70 -11.54
C ILE A 181 8.09 -2.35 -12.26
N ASP A 182 8.64 -2.33 -13.47
CA ASP A 182 8.90 -1.11 -14.24
C ASP A 182 7.63 -0.54 -14.89
N ALA A 183 6.59 -1.37 -15.06
CA ALA A 183 5.29 -0.96 -15.56
C ALA A 183 4.74 0.27 -14.79
N PRO A 184 4.02 1.20 -15.45
CA PRO A 184 3.40 2.34 -14.79
C PRO A 184 2.48 1.93 -13.64
N ALA A 185 2.72 2.49 -12.45
CA ALA A 185 1.92 2.19 -11.26
C ALA A 185 0.80 3.21 -11.04
N PHE A 186 -0.22 2.79 -10.31
CA PHE A 186 -1.33 3.64 -9.89
C PHE A 186 -1.89 3.17 -8.54
N HIS A 187 -2.63 4.03 -7.85
CA HIS A 187 -3.38 3.68 -6.64
C HIS A 187 -4.56 4.65 -6.46
N THR A 188 -5.51 4.26 -5.61
CA THR A 188 -6.63 5.10 -5.18
C THR A 188 -6.56 5.37 -3.69
N ASP A 189 -7.04 6.55 -3.31
CA ASP A 189 -7.29 6.95 -1.91
C ASP A 189 -8.81 7.06 -1.62
N HIS A 190 -9.65 6.35 -2.38
CA HIS A 190 -11.11 6.27 -2.20
C HIS A 190 -11.51 5.45 -0.96
N PHE A 191 -10.75 5.51 0.13
CA PHE A 191 -11.11 4.83 1.36
C PHE A 191 -10.44 5.52 2.55
N PRO A 192 -11.01 5.43 3.76
CA PRO A 192 -10.42 6.02 4.95
C PRO A 192 -9.01 5.46 5.15
N SER A 193 -8.01 6.35 5.16
CA SER A 193 -6.62 5.95 5.35
C SER A 193 -6.44 5.18 6.65
N SER A 194 -5.45 4.29 6.71
CA SER A 194 -4.98 3.68 7.95
C SER A 194 -4.24 4.68 8.86
N PHE A 195 -3.73 5.77 8.29
CA PHE A 195 -2.92 6.77 8.99
C PHE A 195 -3.77 7.97 9.39
N TRP A 196 -3.62 8.43 10.62
CA TRP A 196 -4.24 9.64 11.12
C TRP A 196 -3.90 10.85 10.22
N PRO A 197 -4.85 11.76 10.00
CA PRO A 197 -6.19 11.86 10.58
C PRO A 197 -7.28 11.04 9.85
N ARG A 198 -6.90 10.01 9.07
CA ARG A 198 -7.79 9.00 8.50
C ARG A 198 -8.74 9.53 7.41
N GLY A 199 -8.31 10.56 6.67
CA GLY A 199 -9.05 11.13 5.54
C GLY A 199 -9.16 10.18 4.34
N SER A 200 -9.94 10.58 3.35
CA SER A 200 -10.06 9.88 2.06
C SER A 200 -10.41 10.83 0.93
N ARG A 201 -10.05 10.48 -0.31
CA ARG A 201 -10.34 11.28 -1.51
C ARG A 201 -11.28 10.50 -2.44
N PRO A 202 -12.60 10.78 -2.42
CA PRO A 202 -13.56 10.17 -3.33
C PRO A 202 -13.13 10.36 -4.79
N ARG A 203 -13.42 9.36 -5.62
CA ARG A 203 -12.97 9.20 -7.02
C ARG A 203 -11.47 9.36 -7.31
N SER A 204 -10.61 9.57 -6.31
CA SER A 204 -9.17 9.80 -6.50
C SER A 204 -8.49 8.61 -7.16
N LEU A 205 -7.63 8.91 -8.13
CA LEU A 205 -6.73 7.95 -8.75
C LEU A 205 -5.39 8.64 -9.03
N ALA A 206 -4.34 8.26 -8.31
CA ALA A 206 -2.98 8.69 -8.62
C ALA A 206 -2.35 7.71 -9.61
N ALA A 207 -1.85 8.21 -10.74
CA ALA A 207 -1.23 7.39 -11.78
C ALA A 207 0.04 8.03 -12.31
N GLU A 208 1.09 7.24 -12.57
CA GLU A 208 2.31 7.74 -13.21
C GLU A 208 2.02 8.23 -14.63
N SER A 209 2.61 9.37 -15.04
CA SER A 209 2.43 9.96 -16.36
C SER A 209 2.75 9.03 -17.54
N ARG A 210 3.62 8.03 -17.31
CA ARG A 210 4.01 7.01 -18.30
C ARG A 210 2.87 6.09 -18.73
N VAL A 211 1.72 6.12 -18.05
CA VAL A 211 0.51 5.42 -18.51
C VAL A 211 -0.03 6.00 -19.82
N GLY A 212 0.33 7.25 -20.16
CA GLY A 212 -0.05 7.91 -21.40
C GLY A 212 -1.28 8.83 -21.25
N GLU A 213 -1.30 9.90 -22.05
CA GLU A 213 -2.33 10.95 -21.98
C GLU A 213 -3.72 10.44 -22.35
N GLU A 214 -3.81 9.52 -23.33
CA GLU A 214 -5.09 8.92 -23.76
C GLU A 214 -5.76 8.16 -22.62
N THR A 215 -5.01 7.32 -21.90
CA THR A 215 -5.53 6.58 -20.75
C THR A 215 -5.95 7.53 -19.62
N ILE A 216 -5.16 8.58 -19.34
CA ILE A 216 -5.50 9.59 -18.34
C ILE A 216 -6.79 10.32 -18.73
N ALA A 217 -6.94 10.72 -19.99
CA ALA A 217 -8.13 11.39 -20.50
C ALA A 217 -9.37 10.50 -20.38
N GLU A 218 -9.24 9.21 -20.73
CA GLU A 218 -10.33 8.25 -20.62
C GLU A 218 -10.74 7.99 -19.17
N LEU A 219 -9.79 7.87 -18.25
CA LEU A 219 -10.08 7.74 -16.81
C LEU A 219 -10.83 8.97 -16.29
N ARG A 220 -10.41 10.18 -16.68
CA ARG A 220 -11.13 11.42 -16.34
C ARG A 220 -12.53 11.46 -16.96
N ARG A 221 -12.70 11.04 -18.21
CA ARG A 221 -14.01 10.95 -18.88
C ARG A 221 -14.96 10.02 -18.12
N ARG A 222 -14.43 8.93 -17.57
CA ARG A 222 -15.17 8.00 -16.69
C ARG A 222 -15.39 8.53 -15.28
N GLY A 223 -14.99 9.76 -14.97
CA GLY A 223 -15.28 10.44 -13.70
C GLY A 223 -14.22 10.25 -12.62
N HIS A 224 -13.06 9.64 -12.91
CA HIS A 224 -11.96 9.59 -11.94
C HIS A 224 -11.36 10.99 -11.74
N GLU A 225 -11.04 11.32 -10.49
CA GLU A 225 -10.24 12.49 -10.14
C GLU A 225 -8.76 12.10 -10.26
N VAL A 226 -8.26 12.12 -11.50
CA VAL A 226 -6.91 11.62 -11.82
C VAL A 226 -5.84 12.64 -11.46
N GLU A 227 -5.01 12.28 -10.49
CA GLU A 227 -3.77 12.97 -10.15
C GLU A 227 -2.60 12.35 -10.94
N THR A 228 -2.12 13.08 -11.95
CA THR A 228 -0.97 12.65 -12.74
C THR A 228 0.32 12.86 -11.94
N ARG A 229 1.01 11.77 -11.61
CA ARG A 229 2.27 11.77 -10.87
C ARG A 229 3.46 11.74 -11.82
N LEU A 230 4.61 12.19 -11.34
CA LEU A 230 5.88 12.14 -12.07
C LEU A 230 6.18 10.71 -12.55
N PRO A 231 6.90 10.55 -13.67
CA PRO A 231 7.39 9.23 -14.07
C PRO A 231 8.27 8.65 -12.95
N TRP A 232 8.20 7.34 -12.75
CA TRP A 232 9.06 6.63 -11.79
C TRP A 232 8.92 7.12 -10.35
N SER A 233 7.70 7.39 -9.90
CA SER A 233 7.39 7.94 -8.58
C SER A 233 6.54 7.05 -7.67
N LEU A 234 5.79 6.09 -8.22
CA LEU A 234 4.85 5.26 -7.45
C LEU A 234 5.33 3.81 -7.31
N GLY A 235 5.27 3.26 -6.10
CA GLY A 235 5.70 1.89 -5.82
C GLY A 235 7.19 1.75 -5.49
N ARG A 236 7.48 0.72 -4.69
CA ARG A 236 8.81 0.30 -4.25
C ARG A 236 8.91 -1.23 -4.20
N VAL A 237 8.28 -1.90 -5.18
CA VAL A 237 8.19 -3.36 -5.21
C VAL A 237 9.58 -4.00 -5.36
N SER A 238 9.84 -5.05 -4.59
CA SER A 238 10.88 -6.04 -4.90
C SER A 238 10.26 -7.43 -5.02
N ALA A 239 11.00 -8.34 -5.66
CA ALA A 239 10.58 -9.72 -5.79
C ALA A 239 11.77 -10.67 -5.97
N VAL A 240 11.59 -11.89 -5.50
CA VAL A 240 12.40 -13.05 -5.88
C VAL A 240 11.49 -14.17 -6.38
N ALA A 241 11.93 -14.91 -7.39
CA ALA A 241 11.21 -16.07 -7.89
C ALA A 241 12.13 -17.27 -8.07
N ARG A 242 11.54 -18.46 -8.02
CA ARG A 242 12.21 -19.74 -8.28
C ARG A 242 11.48 -20.47 -9.41
N ARG A 243 12.18 -20.80 -10.49
CA ARG A 243 11.61 -21.57 -11.62
C ARG A 243 12.67 -22.37 -12.36
N GLY A 244 12.39 -23.65 -12.61
CA GLY A 244 13.25 -24.50 -13.43
C GLY A 244 14.67 -24.65 -12.89
N GLY A 245 14.83 -24.65 -11.56
CA GLY A 245 16.15 -24.70 -10.90
C GLY A 245 16.88 -23.35 -10.82
N PHE A 246 16.34 -22.29 -11.42
CA PHE A 246 16.91 -20.95 -11.37
C PHE A 246 16.23 -20.07 -10.33
N LEU A 247 17.01 -19.15 -9.77
CA LEU A 247 16.55 -18.06 -8.92
C LEU A 247 16.60 -16.76 -9.72
N TYR A 248 15.56 -15.96 -9.57
CA TYR A 248 15.41 -14.66 -10.21
C TYR A 248 15.16 -13.63 -9.13
N ALA A 249 15.68 -12.42 -9.30
CA ALA A 249 15.42 -11.30 -8.41
C ALA A 249 15.25 -10.03 -9.25
N ALA A 250 14.36 -9.14 -8.79
CA ALA A 250 14.14 -7.83 -9.39
C ALA A 250 13.80 -6.82 -8.30
N ALA A 251 14.13 -5.56 -8.55
CA ALA A 251 13.90 -4.49 -7.60
C ALA A 251 13.49 -3.21 -8.29
N ASN A 252 12.67 -2.43 -7.60
CA ASN A 252 12.19 -1.16 -8.09
C ASN A 252 13.32 -0.14 -8.30
N PRO A 253 13.40 0.52 -9.48
CA PRO A 253 14.40 1.56 -9.76
C PRO A 253 13.99 2.95 -9.22
N ARG A 254 12.70 3.17 -8.94
CA ARG A 254 12.17 4.46 -8.51
C ARG A 254 12.82 4.92 -7.22
N GLY A 255 13.31 6.16 -7.19
CA GLY A 255 14.05 6.71 -6.04
C GLY A 255 15.47 6.16 -5.86
N MET A 256 15.98 5.36 -6.81
CA MET A 256 17.38 4.93 -6.89
C MET A 256 17.92 4.26 -5.61
N GLN A 257 17.07 3.49 -4.93
CA GLN A 257 17.39 2.88 -3.64
C GLN A 257 17.16 1.36 -3.60
N GLY A 258 16.06 0.88 -4.20
CA GLY A 258 15.78 -0.55 -4.27
C GLY A 258 16.82 -1.26 -5.14
N TYR A 259 17.25 -2.45 -4.73
CA TYR A 259 18.28 -3.20 -5.45
C TYR A 259 18.11 -4.71 -5.30
N ALA A 260 18.50 -5.46 -6.33
CA ALA A 260 18.49 -6.91 -6.35
C ALA A 260 19.91 -7.44 -6.56
N VAL A 261 20.27 -8.51 -5.84
CA VAL A 261 21.58 -9.18 -5.94
C VAL A 261 21.38 -10.69 -5.91
N GLY A 262 22.19 -11.43 -6.67
CA GLY A 262 22.12 -12.89 -6.76
C GLY A 262 23.19 -13.47 -7.68
N ARG A 263 23.43 -14.78 -7.57
CA ARG A 263 24.36 -15.56 -8.41
C ARG A 263 24.02 -17.04 -8.40
#